data_AF-C7REY1-F1
#
_entry.id   AF-C7REY1-F1
#
_cell.length_a   1.000
_cell.length_b   1.000
_cell.length_c   1.000
_cell.angle_alpha   90.00
_cell.angle_beta   90.00
_cell.angle_gamma   90.00
#
_symmetry.space_group_name_H-M   'P 1'
#
loop_
_entity.id
_entity.type
_entity.pdbx_description
1 polymer ?
#
loop_
_entity_poly.entity_id
_entity_poly.type
_entity_poly.pdbx_seq_one_letter_code
_entity_poly.pdbx_strand_id
1 'polypeptide(L)'
;MKIVDMSVERLLTEIKNMRPNPGGGAVVILVANMAVNLINMMGDVSCETKISERLTELIQEDVDATKRLIAEIKRKNFEEKFFLEAARPQIEMVDISLKALEEFSDILKRGKNLSDGIIANNLLREAIRSAMPTIELNLKYTKETYDYDYFLEKCENLYQKNVKIIEGRK
;
A
#
# COMPACT_ATOMS: atom_id res chain seq x y z
N MET A 1 -13.01 -9.44 -13.55
CA MET A 1 -12.08 -10.31 -12.79
C MET A 1 -11.35 -9.43 -11.81
N LYS A 2 -11.43 -9.73 -10.52
CA LYS A 2 -10.72 -8.95 -9.51
C LYS A 2 -9.26 -9.38 -9.46
N ILE A 3 -8.35 -8.48 -9.10
CA ILE A 3 -6.93 -8.82 -8.94
C ILE A 3 -6.73 -9.91 -7.90
N VAL A 4 -7.51 -9.86 -6.83
CA VAL A 4 -7.44 -10.79 -5.69
C VAL A 4 -7.81 -12.23 -6.06
N ASP A 5 -8.49 -12.42 -7.19
CA ASP A 5 -8.87 -13.74 -7.70
C ASP A 5 -7.82 -14.30 -8.70
N MET A 6 -6.77 -13.53 -9.03
CA MET A 6 -5.75 -13.94 -9.98
C MET A 6 -4.74 -14.90 -9.35
N SER A 7 -4.29 -15.88 -10.14
CA SER A 7 -3.05 -16.59 -9.80
C SER A 7 -1.86 -15.64 -9.88
N VAL A 8 -0.79 -15.92 -9.13
CA VAL A 8 0.47 -15.16 -9.21
C VAL A 8 1.01 -15.11 -10.64
N GLU A 9 0.96 -16.24 -11.37
CA GLU A 9 1.36 -16.31 -12.77
C GLU A 9 0.55 -15.36 -13.66
N ARG A 10 -0.78 -15.31 -13.45
CA ARG A 10 -1.65 -14.41 -14.20
C ARG A 10 -1.36 -12.96 -13.85
N LEU A 11 -1.18 -12.64 -12.57
CA LEU A 11 -0.82 -11.30 -12.12
C LEU A 11 0.47 -10.81 -12.81
N LEU A 12 1.52 -11.62 -12.81
CA LEU A 12 2.79 -11.31 -13.46
C LEU A 12 2.64 -11.11 -14.98
N THR A 13 1.78 -11.92 -15.61
CA THR A 13 1.47 -11.79 -17.04
C THR A 13 0.76 -10.48 -17.34
N GLU A 14 -0.19 -10.07 -16.50
CA GLU A 14 -0.95 -8.82 -16.71
C GLU A 14 -0.10 -7.58 -16.46
N ILE A 15 0.74 -7.56 -15.41
CA ILE A 15 1.64 -6.42 -15.12
C ILE A 15 2.62 -6.18 -16.28
N LYS A 16 3.07 -7.25 -16.96
CA LYS A 16 3.96 -7.15 -18.13
C LYS A 16 3.29 -6.50 -19.33
N ASN A 17 1.97 -6.61 -19.45
CA ASN A 17 1.23 -6.03 -20.56
C ASN A 17 1.05 -4.54 -20.29
N MET A 18 1.41 -3.65 -21.24
CA MET A 18 1.16 -2.19 -21.17
C MET A 18 -0.34 -1.82 -21.21
N ARG A 19 -1.22 -2.68 -20.69
CA ARG A 19 -2.64 -2.40 -20.49
C ARG A 19 -2.79 -1.80 -19.08
N PRO A 20 -3.73 -0.87 -18.87
CA PRO A 20 -3.90 -0.18 -17.58
C PRO A 20 -4.57 -1.07 -16.52
N ASN A 21 -4.15 -2.34 -16.37
CA ASN A 21 -4.71 -3.25 -15.38
C ASN A 21 -3.91 -4.57 -15.17
N PRO A 22 -3.27 -4.81 -14.01
CA PRO A 22 -2.99 -3.88 -12.91
C PRO A 22 -1.92 -2.85 -13.27
N GLY A 23 -2.07 -1.63 -12.77
CA GLY A 23 -1.00 -0.64 -12.79
C GLY A 23 -0.06 -0.77 -11.58
N GLY A 24 0.97 0.08 -11.52
CA GLY A 24 1.92 0.12 -10.41
C GLY A 24 1.26 0.37 -9.05
N GLY A 25 0.22 1.22 -8.99
CA GLY A 25 -0.52 1.51 -7.76
C GLY A 25 -1.07 0.25 -7.07
N ALA A 26 -1.89 -0.53 -7.78
CA ALA A 26 -2.42 -1.80 -7.29
C ALA A 26 -1.33 -2.80 -6.85
N VAL A 27 -0.17 -2.82 -7.53
CA VAL A 27 0.98 -3.66 -7.14
C VAL A 27 1.59 -3.19 -5.82
N VAL A 28 1.73 -1.88 -5.61
CA VAL A 28 2.22 -1.32 -4.36
C VAL A 28 1.30 -1.68 -3.18
N ILE A 29 -0.02 -1.59 -3.37
CA ILE A 29 -1.00 -1.99 -2.34
C ILE A 29 -0.89 -3.48 -2.04
N LEU A 30 -0.71 -4.33 -3.06
CA LEU A 30 -0.47 -5.76 -2.87
C LEU A 30 0.79 -6.02 -2.05
N VAL A 31 1.89 -5.30 -2.31
CA VAL A 31 3.14 -5.42 -1.53
C VAL A 31 2.93 -5.05 -0.07
N ALA A 32 2.20 -3.96 0.21
CA ALA A 32 1.82 -3.60 1.58
C ALA A 32 1.00 -4.72 2.24
N ASN A 33 0.04 -5.30 1.52
CA ASN A 33 -0.79 -6.39 2.03
C ASN A 33 0.02 -7.67 2.31
N MET A 34 0.98 -8.01 1.44
CA MET A 34 1.90 -9.13 1.68
C MET A 34 2.72 -8.91 2.96
N ALA A 35 3.21 -7.68 3.17
CA ALA A 35 3.97 -7.33 4.36
C ALA A 35 3.14 -7.47 5.65
N VAL A 36 1.90 -6.98 5.65
CA VAL A 36 0.96 -7.15 6.77
C VAL A 36 0.73 -8.64 7.06
N ASN A 37 0.49 -9.45 6.03
CA ASN A 37 0.27 -10.90 6.22
C ASN A 37 1.49 -11.63 6.77
N LEU A 38 2.71 -11.22 6.43
CA LEU A 38 3.92 -11.76 7.07
C LEU A 38 3.94 -11.48 8.58
N ILE A 39 3.41 -10.34 9.01
CA ILE A 39 3.36 -9.99 10.43
C ILE A 39 2.24 -10.76 11.14
N ASN A 40 1.10 -10.95 10.49
CA ASN A 40 0.02 -11.84 10.97
C ASN A 40 0.53 -13.26 11.21
N MET A 41 1.52 -13.73 10.43
CA MET A 41 2.13 -15.04 10.64
C MET A 41 3.06 -15.10 11.86
N MET A 42 3.56 -13.97 12.35
CA MET A 42 4.46 -13.90 13.51
C MET A 42 3.73 -13.94 14.86
N GLY A 43 2.44 -13.59 14.90
CA GLY A 43 1.65 -13.54 16.11
C GLY A 43 0.14 -13.59 15.85
N ASP A 44 -0.62 -14.05 16.84
CA ASP A 44 -2.07 -14.19 16.74
C ASP A 44 -2.75 -12.84 17.04
N VAL A 45 -3.02 -12.04 16.00
CA VAL A 45 -3.48 -10.65 16.19
C VAL A 45 -4.67 -10.32 15.30
N SER A 46 -5.82 -10.10 15.94
CA SER A 46 -7.10 -9.80 15.30
C SER A 46 -7.20 -8.41 14.63
N CYS A 47 -6.35 -7.44 15.03
CA CYS A 47 -6.36 -6.11 14.43
C CYS A 47 -5.78 -6.11 13.00
N GLU A 48 -4.85 -7.01 12.73
CA GLU A 48 -4.08 -7.04 11.49
C GLU A 48 -4.83 -7.74 10.35
N THR A 49 -5.76 -8.63 10.70
CA THR A 49 -6.71 -9.22 9.75
C THR A 49 -7.54 -8.13 9.06
N LYS A 50 -8.00 -7.11 9.83
CA LYS A 50 -8.78 -5.99 9.27
C LYS A 50 -7.94 -5.09 8.35
N ILE A 51 -6.68 -4.88 8.70
CA ILE A 51 -5.73 -4.14 7.86
C ILE A 51 -5.55 -4.87 6.53
N SER A 52 -5.32 -6.19 6.56
CA SER A 52 -5.17 -7.00 5.36
C SER A 52 -6.44 -7.03 4.49
N GLU A 53 -7.62 -7.20 5.10
CA GLU A 53 -8.90 -7.16 4.41
C GLU A 53 -9.10 -5.82 3.70
N ARG A 54 -8.83 -4.70 4.37
CA ARG A 54 -8.97 -3.38 3.76
C ARG A 54 -7.97 -3.15 2.63
N LEU A 55 -6.71 -3.53 2.81
CA LEU A 55 -5.72 -3.47 1.73
C LEU A 55 -6.13 -4.34 0.52
N THR A 56 -6.77 -5.48 0.77
CA THR A 56 -7.31 -6.36 -0.28
C THR A 56 -8.40 -5.65 -1.10
N GLU A 57 -9.30 -4.91 -0.45
CA GLU A 57 -10.31 -4.08 -1.12
C GLU A 57 -9.67 -2.95 -1.92
N LEU A 58 -8.68 -2.26 -1.33
CA LEU A 58 -8.00 -1.13 -1.95
C LEU A 58 -7.30 -1.48 -3.28
N ILE A 59 -6.79 -2.70 -3.43
CA ILE A 59 -6.21 -3.18 -4.69
C ILE A 59 -7.23 -3.05 -5.84
N GLN A 60 -8.47 -3.45 -5.60
CA GLN A 60 -9.52 -3.40 -6.62
C GLN A 60 -10.06 -1.97 -6.81
N GLU A 61 -10.16 -1.20 -5.72
CA GLU A 61 -10.55 0.21 -5.78
C GLU A 61 -9.56 1.06 -6.61
N ASP A 62 -8.26 0.85 -6.47
CA ASP A 62 -7.19 1.51 -7.25
C ASP A 62 -7.36 1.28 -8.75
N VAL A 63 -7.60 0.02 -9.12
CA VAL A 63 -7.86 -0.39 -10.50
C VAL A 63 -9.10 0.29 -11.05
N ASP A 64 -10.21 0.24 -10.33
CA ASP A 64 -11.50 0.70 -10.83
C ASP A 64 -11.55 2.22 -10.90
N ALA A 65 -10.96 2.92 -9.93
CA ALA A 65 -10.80 4.38 -9.97
C ALA A 65 -9.91 4.82 -11.14
N THR A 66 -8.79 4.13 -11.38
CA THR A 66 -7.90 4.43 -12.52
C THR A 66 -8.61 4.19 -13.86
N LYS A 67 -9.35 3.08 -14.00
CA LYS A 67 -10.15 2.82 -15.21
C LYS A 67 -11.20 3.90 -15.45
N ARG A 68 -11.88 4.33 -14.38
CA ARG A 68 -12.89 5.39 -14.44
C ARG A 68 -12.26 6.71 -14.90
N LEU A 69 -11.14 7.11 -14.29
CA LEU A 69 -10.39 8.30 -14.67
C LEU A 69 -9.99 8.26 -16.16
N ILE A 70 -9.43 7.16 -16.63
CA ILE A 70 -9.05 6.99 -18.05
C ILE A 70 -10.28 7.09 -18.97
N ALA A 71 -11.43 6.52 -18.58
CA ALA A 71 -12.65 6.59 -19.36
C ALA A 71 -13.19 8.02 -19.48
N GLU A 72 -13.14 8.80 -18.39
CA GLU A 72 -13.58 10.19 -18.36
C GLU A 72 -12.63 11.10 -19.15
N ILE A 73 -11.32 10.90 -19.04
CA ILE A 73 -10.31 11.58 -19.87
C ILE A 73 -10.59 11.33 -21.38
N LYS A 74 -10.92 10.10 -21.77
CA LYS A 74 -11.29 9.77 -23.16
C LYS A 74 -12.57 10.50 -23.62
N ARG A 75 -13.48 10.80 -22.70
CA ARG A 75 -14.67 11.63 -22.93
C ARG A 75 -14.38 13.13 -22.87
N LYS A 76 -13.11 13.52 -22.70
CA LYS A 76 -12.67 14.91 -22.48
C LYS A 76 -13.28 15.53 -21.21
N ASN A 77 -13.63 14.68 -20.24
CA ASN A 77 -14.09 15.09 -18.92
C ASN A 77 -12.90 15.07 -17.96
N PHE A 78 -12.52 16.24 -17.45
CA PHE A 78 -11.37 16.45 -16.58
C PHE A 78 -11.80 16.98 -15.20
N GLU A 79 -13.00 16.64 -14.76
CA GLU A 79 -13.46 17.00 -13.42
C GLU A 79 -12.50 16.47 -12.35
N GLU A 80 -12.13 17.36 -11.44
CA GLU A 80 -11.22 17.13 -10.31
C GLU A 80 -11.57 15.87 -9.49
N LYS A 81 -12.87 15.58 -9.32
CA LYS A 81 -13.36 14.42 -8.56
C LYS A 81 -12.78 13.09 -9.02
N PHE A 82 -12.52 12.90 -10.32
CA PHE A 82 -12.00 11.62 -10.82
C PHE A 82 -10.52 11.43 -10.48
N PHE A 83 -9.77 12.52 -10.42
CA PHE A 83 -8.37 12.49 -9.98
C PHE A 83 -8.29 12.23 -8.47
N LEU A 84 -9.18 12.85 -7.68
CA LEU A 84 -9.30 12.58 -6.24
C LEU A 84 -9.68 11.12 -5.96
N GLU A 85 -10.68 10.60 -6.69
CA GLU A 85 -11.08 9.18 -6.59
C GLU A 85 -9.90 8.25 -6.93
N ALA A 86 -9.07 8.58 -7.91
CA ALA A 86 -7.89 7.79 -8.29
C ALA A 86 -6.72 7.91 -7.31
N ALA A 87 -6.57 9.04 -6.60
CA ALA A 87 -5.55 9.22 -5.57
C ALA A 87 -5.91 8.50 -4.26
N ARG A 88 -7.20 8.45 -3.91
CA ARG A 88 -7.69 7.97 -2.61
C ARG A 88 -7.15 6.60 -2.21
N PRO A 89 -7.13 5.55 -3.05
CA PRO A 89 -6.68 4.22 -2.62
C PRO A 89 -5.21 4.18 -2.19
N GLN A 90 -4.35 4.98 -2.83
CA GLN A 90 -2.95 5.09 -2.45
C GLN A 90 -2.75 5.88 -1.16
N ILE A 91 -3.48 6.98 -0.98
CA ILE A 91 -3.47 7.76 0.26
C ILE A 91 -3.91 6.88 1.43
N GLU A 92 -5.03 6.17 1.27
CA GLU A 92 -5.55 5.28 2.31
C GLU A 92 -4.59 4.12 2.59
N MET A 93 -3.94 3.56 1.57
CA MET A 93 -2.90 2.55 1.76
C MET A 93 -1.71 3.09 2.56
N VAL A 94 -1.27 4.34 2.35
CA VAL A 94 -0.20 4.97 3.13
C VAL A 94 -0.61 5.08 4.60
N ASP A 95 -1.82 5.60 4.89
CA ASP A 95 -2.32 5.75 6.26
C ASP A 95 -2.39 4.42 6.99
N ILE A 96 -2.96 3.41 6.33
CA ILE A 96 -3.10 2.06 6.88
C ILE A 96 -1.73 1.42 7.08
N SER A 97 -0.79 1.60 6.16
CA SER A 97 0.57 1.04 6.28
C SER A 97 1.39 1.69 7.38
N LEU A 98 1.18 2.99 7.65
CA LEU A 98 1.80 3.68 8.79
C LEU A 98 1.24 3.17 10.12
N LYS A 99 -0.09 3.00 10.20
CA LYS A 99 -0.73 2.40 11.36
C LYS A 99 -0.22 0.97 11.59
N ALA A 100 -0.07 0.21 10.51
CA ALA A 100 0.53 -1.11 10.53
C ALA A 100 1.94 -1.06 11.15
N LEU A 101 2.86 -0.25 10.60
CA LEU A 101 4.21 -0.07 11.17
C LEU A 101 4.22 0.29 12.66
N GLU A 102 3.26 1.10 13.12
CA GLU A 102 3.12 1.50 14.53
C GLU A 102 2.66 0.34 15.43
N GLU A 103 1.58 -0.35 15.05
CA GLU A 103 1.00 -1.47 15.82
C GLU A 103 1.94 -2.68 15.85
N PHE A 104 2.74 -2.88 14.80
CA PHE A 104 3.62 -4.03 14.63
C PHE A 104 4.83 -4.02 15.55
N SER A 105 5.20 -2.87 16.12
CA SER A 105 6.25 -2.75 17.13
C SER A 105 6.11 -3.78 18.25
N ASP A 106 4.87 -4.07 18.67
CA ASP A 106 4.62 -4.98 19.79
C ASP A 106 4.75 -6.45 19.40
N ILE A 107 4.43 -6.80 18.16
CA ILE A 107 4.60 -8.16 17.64
C ILE A 107 6.07 -8.42 17.37
N LEU A 108 6.80 -7.43 16.84
CA LEU A 108 8.25 -7.52 16.67
C LEU A 108 8.97 -7.82 17.98
N LYS A 109 8.45 -7.40 19.15
CA LYS A 109 9.03 -7.73 20.46
C LYS A 109 8.84 -9.19 20.88
N ARG A 110 7.69 -9.80 20.58
CA ARG A 110 7.26 -11.09 21.18
C ARG A 110 7.04 -12.23 20.18
N GLY A 111 6.82 -11.91 18.91
CA GLY A 111 6.43 -12.83 17.85
C GLY A 111 7.53 -13.84 17.52
N LYS A 112 7.11 -14.99 17.00
CA LYS A 112 8.02 -16.00 16.46
C LYS A 112 8.39 -15.58 15.02
N ASN A 113 9.53 -16.05 14.49
CA ASN A 113 10.01 -15.77 13.13
C ASN A 113 10.41 -14.30 12.86
N LEU A 114 11.46 -13.82 13.53
CA LEU A 114 11.97 -12.45 13.36
C LEU A 114 12.34 -12.10 11.90
N SER A 115 12.73 -13.09 11.09
CA SER A 115 12.99 -12.90 9.65
C SER A 115 11.80 -12.30 8.91
N ASP A 116 10.60 -12.79 9.19
CA ASP A 116 9.37 -12.36 8.49
C ASP A 116 9.05 -10.91 8.86
N GLY A 117 9.30 -10.53 10.12
CA GLY A 117 9.14 -9.17 10.61
C GLY A 117 10.15 -8.19 10.02
N ILE A 118 11.40 -8.64 9.77
CA ILE A 118 12.40 -7.84 9.06
C ILE A 118 11.92 -7.57 7.63
N ILE A 119 11.48 -8.61 6.92
CA ILE A 119 10.99 -8.50 5.55
C ILE A 119 9.79 -7.56 5.51
N ALA A 120 8.80 -7.76 6.38
CA ALA A 120 7.60 -6.94 6.41
C ALA A 120 7.87 -5.46 6.72
N ASN A 121 8.76 -5.16 7.69
CA ASN A 121 9.14 -3.79 8.03
C ASN A 121 9.78 -3.07 6.82
N ASN A 122 10.62 -3.77 6.06
CA ASN A 122 11.21 -3.23 4.82
C ASN A 122 10.16 -3.03 3.73
N LEU A 123 9.27 -4.01 3.51
CA LEU A 123 8.25 -3.95 2.45
C LEU A 123 7.25 -2.81 2.70
N LEU A 124 6.80 -2.59 3.94
CA LEU A 124 5.89 -1.48 4.26
C LEU A 124 6.53 -0.12 4.02
N ARG A 125 7.79 0.05 4.43
CA ARG A 125 8.55 1.27 4.18
C ARG A 125 8.60 1.58 2.67
N GLU A 126 8.99 0.60 1.88
CA GLU A 126 9.10 0.79 0.42
C GLU A 126 7.74 0.93 -0.26
N ALA A 127 6.69 0.27 0.23
CA ALA A 127 5.34 0.46 -0.28
C ALA A 127 4.86 1.91 -0.08
N ILE A 128 5.04 2.46 1.13
CA ILE A 128 4.70 3.87 1.43
C ILE A 128 5.47 4.81 0.50
N ARG A 129 6.79 4.63 0.37
CA ARG A 129 7.63 5.46 -0.52
C ARG A 129 7.19 5.36 -1.98
N SER A 130 6.80 4.16 -2.43
CA SER A 130 6.38 3.89 -3.81
C SER A 130 4.98 4.38 -4.13
N ALA A 131 4.17 4.70 -3.12
CA ALA A 131 2.85 5.32 -3.30
C ALA A 131 2.97 6.76 -3.81
N MET A 132 4.01 7.49 -3.39
CA MET A 132 4.15 8.93 -3.57
C MET A 132 4.02 9.39 -5.03
N PRO A 133 4.71 8.78 -6.02
CA PRO A 133 4.57 9.18 -7.42
C PRO A 133 3.15 9.01 -7.96
N THR A 134 2.39 8.02 -7.46
CA THR A 134 1.01 7.77 -7.89
C THR A 134 0.06 8.80 -7.29
N ILE A 135 0.26 9.14 -6.01
CA ILE A 135 -0.49 10.21 -5.34
C ILE A 135 -0.23 11.55 -6.04
N GLU A 136 1.04 11.90 -6.27
CA GLU A 136 1.45 13.14 -6.94
C GLU A 136 0.87 13.25 -8.36
N LEU A 137 0.95 12.16 -9.13
CA LEU A 137 0.44 12.13 -10.51
C LEU A 137 -1.05 12.47 -10.58
N ASN A 138 -1.84 12.00 -9.61
CA ASN A 138 -3.27 12.24 -9.57
C ASN A 138 -3.59 13.61 -8.97
N LEU A 139 -2.99 13.97 -7.84
CA LEU A 139 -3.30 15.21 -7.13
C LEU A 139 -2.85 16.48 -7.86
N LYS A 140 -1.86 16.43 -8.77
CA LYS A 140 -1.44 17.59 -9.56
C LYS A 140 -2.54 18.20 -10.43
N TYR A 141 -3.64 17.48 -10.65
CA TYR A 141 -4.83 17.95 -11.37
C TYR A 141 -5.97 18.39 -10.44
N THR A 142 -5.66 18.59 -9.16
CA THR A 142 -6.61 18.92 -8.09
C THR A 142 -6.08 20.10 -7.29
N LYS A 143 -6.92 20.68 -6.43
CA LYS A 143 -6.56 21.70 -5.45
C LYS A 143 -6.09 21.09 -4.12
N GLU A 144 -6.25 19.78 -3.96
CA GLU A 144 -5.85 19.09 -2.74
C GLU A 144 -4.33 19.07 -2.60
N THR A 145 -3.88 19.37 -1.38
CA THR A 145 -2.48 19.33 -1.01
C THR A 145 -2.20 18.09 -0.19
N TYR A 146 -1.03 17.49 -0.40
CA TYR A 146 -0.59 16.33 0.36
C TYR A 146 0.82 16.58 0.89
N ASP A 147 1.02 16.36 2.19
CA ASP A 147 2.29 16.62 2.87
C ASP A 147 3.22 15.40 2.75
N TYR A 148 3.83 15.25 1.57
CA TYR A 148 4.69 14.11 1.25
C TYR A 148 5.84 13.95 2.26
N ASP A 149 6.46 15.06 2.66
CA ASP A 149 7.60 15.06 3.57
C ASP A 149 7.19 14.56 4.96
N TYR A 150 6.04 15.04 5.49
CA TYR A 150 5.50 14.55 6.75
C TYR A 150 5.28 13.04 6.74
N PHE A 151 4.62 12.50 5.71
CA PHE A 151 4.33 11.07 5.64
C PHE A 151 5.59 10.21 5.46
N LEU A 152 6.57 10.69 4.69
CA LEU A 152 7.85 10.01 4.51
C LEU A 152 8.71 10.05 5.78
N GLU A 153 8.75 11.18 6.49
CA GLU A 153 9.45 11.31 7.77
C GLU A 153 8.81 10.41 8.83
N LYS A 154 7.47 10.42 8.93
CA LYS A 154 6.73 9.54 9.84
C LYS A 154 7.01 8.06 9.55
N CYS A 155 7.01 7.68 8.27
CA CYS A 155 7.36 6.33 7.83
C CYS A 155 8.77 5.93 8.29
N GLU A 156 9.76 6.79 8.04
CA GLU A 156 11.15 6.52 8.42
C GLU A 156 11.32 6.42 9.94
N ASN A 157 10.67 7.29 10.71
CA ASN A 157 10.70 7.24 12.17
C ASN A 157 10.13 5.93 12.74
N LEU A 158 8.99 5.47 12.21
CA LEU A 158 8.39 4.18 12.61
C LEU A 158 9.25 2.99 12.18
N TYR A 159 9.78 3.04 10.96
CA TYR A 159 10.71 2.03 10.45
C TYR A 159 11.94 1.88 11.35
N GLN A 160 12.61 2.99 11.68
CA GLN A 160 13.81 2.98 12.52
C GLN A 160 13.52 2.53 13.96
N LYS A 161 12.35 2.89 14.50
CA LYS A 161 11.88 2.34 15.78
C LYS A 161 11.78 0.82 15.73
N ASN A 162 11.20 0.27 14.67
CA ASN A 162 11.09 -1.18 14.48
C ASN A 162 12.45 -1.86 14.26
N VAL A 163 13.38 -1.22 13.52
CA VAL A 163 14.76 -1.71 13.36
C VAL A 163 15.45 -1.89 14.71
N LYS A 164 15.35 -0.91 15.61
CA LYS A 164 15.93 -1.01 16.97
C LYS A 164 15.37 -2.19 17.77
N ILE A 165 14.07 -2.46 17.64
CA ILE A 165 13.43 -3.63 18.29
C ILE A 165 13.98 -4.93 17.71
N ILE A 166 14.10 -5.00 16.39
CA ILE A 166 14.63 -6.17 15.68
C ILE A 166 16.08 -6.44 16.10
N GLU A 167 16.93 -5.41 16.13
CA GLU A 167 18.34 -5.54 16.52
C GLU A 167 18.51 -5.98 17.97
N GLY A 168 17.67 -5.48 18.88
CA GLY A 168 17.68 -5.91 20.28
C GLY A 168 17.24 -7.36 20.51
N ARG A 169 16.70 -8.03 19.48
CA ARG A 169 16.32 -9.46 19.51
C ARG A 169 17.30 -10.40 18.83
N LYS A 170 18.31 -9.87 18.13
CA LYS A 170 19.39 -10.66 17.51
C LYS A 170 20.44 -11.01 18.55
#